data_AF-A0A4V3D049-F1
#
_entry.id   AF-A0A4V3D049-F1
#
_cell.length_a   1.000
_cell.length_b   1.000
_cell.length_c   1.000
_cell.angle_alpha   90.00
_cell.angle_beta   90.00
_cell.angle_gamma   90.00
#
_symmetry.space_group_name_H-M   'P 1'
#
loop_
_entity.id
_entity.type
_entity.pdbx_description
1 polymer ?
#
loop_
_entity_poly.entity_id
_entity_poly.type
_entity_poly.pdbx_seq_one_letter_code
_entity_poly.pdbx_strand_id
1 'polypeptide(L)'
;MKIEARVGGDGVTAPRLVSTSAADSAAMIDRFLADHPEGVMFVEVKRDDPRSWDEWKDDLEDIEYMHVGMAGDWAAAQYVRGGFRAKLDIASVRATHNRTPKTEPVPYDEVLKWYFPPETVISREQVRRLMIHYATTGEWLDEIPSRNHDYLVR
;
A
#
# COMPACT_ATOMS: atom_id res chain seq x y z
N MET A 1 17.70 -2.77 -11.21
CA MET A 1 16.27 -3.06 -11.05
C MET A 1 15.50 -1.82 -11.45
N LYS A 2 14.66 -1.95 -12.47
CA LYS A 2 13.67 -0.96 -12.88
C LYS A 2 12.39 -1.23 -12.09
N ILE A 3 11.82 -0.18 -11.51
CA ILE A 3 10.54 -0.21 -10.80
C ILE A 3 9.52 0.59 -11.62
N GLU A 4 8.40 -0.03 -11.92
CA GLU A 4 7.19 0.67 -12.35
C GLU A 4 6.17 0.58 -11.21
N ALA A 5 5.45 1.67 -10.96
CA ALA A 5 4.48 1.74 -9.89
C ALA A 5 3.12 2.20 -10.42
N ARG A 6 2.05 1.79 -9.75
CA ARG A 6 0.71 2.37 -9.95
C ARG A 6 0.02 2.57 -8.63
N VAL A 7 -0.90 3.52 -8.57
CA VAL A 7 -1.75 3.78 -7.39
C VAL A 7 -3.22 3.87 -7.80
N GLY A 8 -4.10 3.32 -6.98
CA GLY A 8 -5.55 3.34 -7.17
C GLY A 8 -6.34 2.94 -5.92
N GLY A 9 -7.66 3.15 -5.91
CA GLY A 9 -8.55 2.79 -4.79
C GLY A 9 -9.18 1.39 -4.89
N ASP A 10 -10.04 1.06 -3.93
CA ASP A 10 -10.76 -0.23 -3.74
C ASP A 10 -11.70 -0.68 -4.90
N GLY A 11 -11.58 -0.09 -6.08
CA GLY A 11 -12.40 -0.41 -7.25
C GLY A 11 -11.58 -0.75 -8.49
N VAL A 12 -11.98 -1.81 -9.22
CA VAL A 12 -11.45 -2.13 -10.55
C VAL A 12 -11.69 -1.01 -11.57
N THR A 13 -12.63 -0.12 -11.30
CA THR A 13 -13.03 1.02 -12.15
C THR A 13 -12.42 2.36 -11.74
N ALA A 14 -11.72 2.43 -10.59
CA ALA A 14 -11.06 3.67 -10.19
C ALA A 14 -9.85 3.91 -11.13
N PRO A 15 -9.69 5.13 -11.69
CA PRO A 15 -8.56 5.43 -12.55
C PRO A 15 -7.26 5.23 -11.77
N ARG A 16 -6.37 4.39 -12.31
CA ARG A 16 -5.05 4.16 -11.73
C ARG A 16 -4.06 5.15 -12.36
N LEU A 17 -3.31 5.84 -11.53
CA LEU A 17 -2.16 6.60 -11.99
C LEU A 17 -0.96 5.65 -12.08
N VAL A 18 -0.16 5.78 -13.14
CA VAL A 18 0.99 4.91 -13.40
C VAL A 18 2.24 5.76 -13.51
N SER A 19 3.32 5.29 -12.91
CA SER A 19 4.67 5.82 -13.03
C SER A 19 5.58 4.74 -13.61
N THR A 20 6.37 5.11 -14.62
CA THR A 20 7.39 4.25 -15.21
C THR A 20 8.82 4.68 -14.83
N SER A 21 8.96 5.66 -13.93
CA SER A 21 10.25 6.18 -13.50
C SER A 21 10.24 6.59 -12.02
N ALA A 22 11.39 6.48 -11.36
CA ALA A 22 11.56 6.93 -9.98
C ALA A 22 11.21 8.43 -9.78
N ALA A 23 11.49 9.27 -10.78
CA ALA A 23 11.24 10.70 -10.70
C ALA A 23 9.73 11.03 -10.69
N ASP A 24 8.93 10.24 -11.39
CA ASP A 24 7.49 10.48 -11.53
C ASP A 24 6.67 9.86 -10.38
N SER A 25 7.24 8.88 -9.66
CA SER A 25 6.55 8.17 -8.58
C SER A 25 6.10 9.10 -7.45
N ALA A 26 6.92 10.10 -7.07
CA ALA A 26 6.52 11.05 -6.03
C ALA A 26 5.33 11.92 -6.46
N ALA A 27 5.39 12.48 -7.67
CA ALA A 27 4.32 13.32 -8.22
C ALA A 27 3.02 12.52 -8.42
N MET A 28 3.12 11.24 -8.82
CA MET A 28 2.00 10.33 -8.94
C MET A 28 1.28 10.13 -7.60
N ILE A 29 2.02 9.82 -6.53
CA ILE A 29 1.45 9.61 -5.18
C ILE A 29 0.84 10.91 -4.65
N ASP A 30 1.53 12.04 -4.79
CA ASP A 30 1.05 13.33 -4.31
C ASP A 30 -0.24 13.77 -4.99
N ARG A 31 -0.30 13.61 -6.32
CA ARG A 31 -1.51 13.90 -7.08
C ARG A 31 -2.66 13.01 -6.62
N PHE A 32 -2.42 11.71 -6.48
CA PHE A 32 -3.46 10.78 -6.04
C PHE A 32 -3.99 11.14 -4.64
N LEU A 33 -3.11 11.45 -3.69
CA LEU A 33 -3.50 11.84 -2.33
C LEU A 33 -4.20 13.20 -2.25
N ALA A 34 -3.98 14.09 -3.22
CA ALA A 34 -4.71 15.35 -3.34
C ALA A 34 -6.13 15.14 -3.88
N ASP A 35 -6.29 14.26 -4.87
CA ASP A 35 -7.58 13.93 -5.48
C ASP A 35 -8.42 12.98 -4.59
N HIS A 36 -7.75 12.14 -3.80
CA HIS A 36 -8.34 11.12 -2.93
C HIS A 36 -7.75 11.22 -1.52
N PRO A 37 -8.18 12.22 -0.71
CA PRO A 37 -7.57 12.49 0.56
C PRO A 37 -7.91 11.49 1.67
N GLU A 38 -8.90 10.62 1.47
CA GLU A 38 -9.38 9.64 2.45
C GLU A 38 -9.75 8.34 1.75
N GLY A 39 -9.95 7.28 2.54
CA GLY A 39 -10.39 5.97 2.07
C GLY A 39 -9.23 4.98 1.91
N VAL A 40 -9.49 3.93 1.13
CA VAL A 40 -8.57 2.82 0.91
C VAL A 40 -7.91 2.92 -0.47
N MET A 41 -6.61 2.65 -0.51
CA MET A 41 -5.81 2.67 -1.73
C MET A 41 -4.71 1.61 -1.74
N PHE A 42 -4.27 1.26 -2.95
CA PHE A 42 -3.23 0.29 -3.22
C PHE A 42 -2.14 0.96 -4.03
N VAL A 43 -0.89 0.84 -3.56
CA VAL A 43 0.30 1.11 -4.35
C VAL A 43 0.87 -0.22 -4.79
N GLU A 44 0.94 -0.46 -6.09
CA GLU A 44 1.40 -1.72 -6.67
C GLU A 44 2.69 -1.48 -7.43
N VAL A 45 3.62 -2.44 -7.40
CA VAL A 45 4.92 -2.31 -8.07
C VAL A 45 5.22 -3.51 -8.96
N LYS A 46 5.94 -3.23 -10.06
CA LYS A 46 6.55 -4.23 -10.94
C LYS A 46 8.05 -4.08 -10.92
N ARG A 47 8.76 -5.22 -10.86
CA ARG A 47 10.22 -5.28 -10.79
C ARG A 47 10.77 -5.95 -12.04
N ASP A 48 11.47 -5.19 -12.86
CA ASP A 48 12.09 -5.68 -14.10
C ASP A 48 11.12 -6.48 -15.02
N ASP A 49 9.81 -6.23 -14.92
CA ASP A 49 8.77 -6.93 -15.69
C ASP A 49 8.33 -6.07 -16.89
N PRO A 50 8.50 -6.56 -18.14
CA PRO A 50 8.13 -5.81 -19.34
C PRO A 50 6.65 -5.92 -19.74
N ARG A 51 5.87 -6.80 -19.09
CA ARG A 51 4.44 -7.01 -19.41
C ARG A 51 3.64 -5.74 -19.13
N SER A 52 2.56 -5.51 -19.87
CA SER A 52 1.62 -4.43 -19.55
C SER A 52 0.95 -4.65 -18.19
N TRP A 53 0.41 -3.60 -17.57
CA TRP A 53 -0.29 -3.70 -16.28
C TRP A 53 -1.55 -4.57 -16.32
N ASP A 54 -2.15 -4.72 -17.50
CA ASP A 54 -3.30 -5.59 -17.72
C ASP A 54 -2.91 -7.05 -17.94
N GLU A 55 -1.75 -7.35 -18.49
CA GLU A 55 -1.26 -8.74 -18.60
C GLU A 55 -0.67 -9.24 -17.28
N TRP A 56 -0.05 -8.35 -16.51
CA TRP A 56 0.59 -8.70 -15.24
C TRP A 56 -0.42 -9.07 -14.14
N LYS A 57 -1.59 -8.43 -14.10
CA LYS A 57 -2.63 -8.73 -13.10
C LYS A 57 -3.22 -10.14 -13.23
N ASP A 58 -3.10 -10.76 -14.39
CA ASP A 58 -3.58 -12.12 -14.65
C ASP A 58 -2.65 -13.18 -14.02
N ASP A 59 -1.44 -12.75 -13.62
CA ASP A 59 -0.46 -13.55 -12.89
C ASP A 59 -0.49 -13.19 -11.40
N LEU A 60 -1.52 -13.70 -10.72
CA LEU A 60 -1.75 -13.42 -9.30
C LEU A 60 -0.54 -13.77 -8.43
N GLU A 61 0.35 -14.66 -8.86
CA GLU A 61 1.48 -15.19 -8.10
C GLU A 61 2.54 -14.13 -7.75
N ASP A 62 2.65 -13.07 -8.57
CA ASP A 62 3.70 -12.05 -8.48
C ASP A 62 3.22 -10.68 -7.96
N ILE A 63 1.94 -10.55 -7.55
CA ILE A 63 1.43 -9.25 -7.14
C ILE A 63 2.03 -8.84 -5.79
N GLU A 64 2.78 -7.75 -5.83
CA GLU A 64 3.36 -7.06 -4.69
C GLU A 64 2.70 -5.69 -4.54
N TYR A 65 2.14 -5.43 -3.37
CA TYR A 65 1.43 -4.19 -3.14
C TYR A 65 1.54 -3.70 -1.70
N MET A 66 1.33 -2.40 -1.54
CA MET A 66 1.07 -1.74 -0.28
C MET A 66 -0.39 -1.32 -0.25
N HIS A 67 -1.13 -1.90 0.68
CA HIS A 67 -2.49 -1.52 1.02
C HIS A 67 -2.46 -0.42 2.07
N VAL A 68 -3.21 0.66 1.86
CA VAL A 68 -3.17 1.88 2.64
C VAL A 68 -4.56 2.35 2.97
N GLY A 69 -4.80 2.67 4.24
CA GLY A 69 -5.99 3.38 4.71
C GLY A 69 -5.64 4.81 5.15
N MET A 70 -6.52 5.76 4.85
CA MET A 70 -6.39 7.18 5.20
C MET A 70 -7.67 7.72 5.84
N ALA A 71 -7.54 8.43 6.97
CA ALA A 71 -8.63 9.15 7.64
C ALA A 71 -8.10 10.42 8.34
N GLY A 72 -8.50 11.60 7.87
CA GLY A 72 -7.99 12.88 8.38
C GLY A 72 -6.45 12.97 8.36
N ASP A 73 -5.86 13.20 9.54
CA ASP A 73 -4.40 13.29 9.75
C ASP A 73 -3.72 11.93 10.01
N TRP A 74 -4.49 10.84 10.01
CA TRP A 74 -4.06 9.50 10.40
C TRP A 74 -4.15 8.51 9.23
N ALA A 75 -3.25 7.54 9.25
CA ALA A 75 -3.15 6.56 8.19
C ALA A 75 -2.50 5.27 8.69
N ALA A 76 -2.67 4.18 7.95
CA ALA A 76 -2.01 2.92 8.19
C ALA A 76 -1.65 2.27 6.84
N ALA A 77 -0.59 1.47 6.83
CA ALA A 77 -0.17 0.76 5.64
C ALA A 77 0.21 -0.68 5.96
N GLN A 78 -0.07 -1.58 5.03
CA GLN A 78 0.27 -2.99 5.05
C GLN A 78 0.93 -3.35 3.72
N TYR A 79 2.13 -3.88 3.79
CA TYR A 79 2.82 -4.52 2.69
C TYR A 79 2.38 -5.97 2.58
N VAL A 80 2.03 -6.37 1.36
CA VAL A 80 1.66 -7.74 1.02
C VAL A 80 2.53 -8.19 -0.15
N ARG A 81 3.22 -9.32 0.05
CA ARG A 81 3.96 -10.02 -0.98
C ARG A 81 3.51 -11.47 -1.01
N GLY A 82 3.02 -11.90 -2.16
CA GLY A 82 2.63 -13.27 -2.40
C GLY A 82 1.23 -13.34 -2.99
N GLY A 83 1.16 -13.87 -4.20
CA GLY A 83 -0.11 -14.24 -4.77
C GLY A 83 -0.87 -15.28 -3.97
N PHE A 84 -2.15 -15.41 -4.32
CA PHE A 84 -3.09 -16.42 -3.80
C PHE A 84 -2.59 -17.88 -3.83
N ARG A 85 -1.44 -18.18 -4.47
CA ARG A 85 -0.83 -19.51 -4.59
C ARG A 85 0.59 -19.64 -4.06
N ALA A 86 1.14 -18.62 -3.39
CA ALA A 86 2.47 -18.75 -2.80
C ALA A 86 2.50 -19.96 -1.84
N LYS A 87 3.14 -21.05 -2.26
CA LYS A 87 3.46 -22.25 -1.45
C LYS A 87 4.56 -21.93 -0.41
N LEU A 88 4.56 -20.72 0.12
CA LEU A 88 5.48 -20.28 1.15
C LEU A 88 4.64 -20.04 2.40
N ASP A 89 5.01 -20.76 3.45
CA ASP A 89 4.40 -20.84 4.77
C ASP A 89 4.35 -19.50 5.54
N ILE A 90 4.67 -18.38 4.89
CA ILE A 90 4.65 -17.02 5.43
C ILE A 90 4.40 -16.06 4.26
N ALA A 91 3.14 -15.68 4.02
CA ALA A 91 2.86 -14.39 3.38
C ALA A 91 3.48 -13.32 4.30
N SER A 92 4.56 -12.67 3.87
CA SER A 92 5.26 -11.69 4.70
C SER A 92 4.46 -10.39 4.73
N VAL A 93 3.41 -10.38 5.54
CA VAL A 93 2.56 -9.23 5.78
C VAL A 93 3.23 -8.34 6.83
N ARG A 94 3.80 -7.21 6.41
CA ARG A 94 4.32 -6.19 7.35
C ARG A 94 3.35 -5.02 7.37
N ALA A 95 2.97 -4.54 8.55
CA ALA A 95 2.20 -3.31 8.68
C ALA A 95 2.99 -2.24 9.42
N THR A 96 2.61 -0.97 9.21
CA THR A 96 3.06 0.14 10.05
C THR A 96 2.84 -0.20 11.51
N HIS A 97 3.75 0.25 12.39
CA HIS A 97 3.65 -0.02 13.81
C HIS A 97 3.85 1.25 14.63
N ASN A 98 2.89 1.52 15.51
CA ASN A 98 2.90 2.60 16.46
C ASN A 98 2.92 2.05 17.89
N ARG A 99 3.93 2.45 18.67
CA ARG A 99 4.04 2.09 20.09
C ARG A 99 3.04 2.81 20.99
N THR A 100 2.39 3.86 20.46
CA THR A 100 1.35 4.64 21.13
C THR A 100 0.08 4.55 20.29
N PRO A 101 -0.75 3.50 20.51
CA PRO A 101 -1.92 3.22 19.67
C PRO A 101 -2.83 4.43 19.50
N LYS A 102 -3.41 4.58 18.32
CA LYS A 102 -4.37 5.63 17.99
C LYS A 102 -5.74 5.01 17.75
N THR A 103 -6.77 5.56 18.37
CA THR A 103 -8.14 5.04 18.29
C THR A 103 -8.89 5.54 17.06
N GLU A 104 -8.26 6.34 16.20
CA GLU A 104 -8.88 6.84 14.97
C GLU A 104 -9.17 5.65 14.05
N PRO A 105 -10.43 5.46 13.59
CA PRO A 105 -10.80 4.37 12.71
C PRO A 105 -10.27 4.62 11.30
N VAL A 106 -9.09 4.09 10.99
CA VAL A 106 -8.51 4.13 9.65
C VAL A 106 -9.04 2.96 8.83
N PRO A 107 -9.68 3.20 7.66
CA PRO A 107 -10.35 2.13 6.90
C PRO A 107 -9.34 1.13 6.34
N TYR A 108 -9.70 -0.15 6.43
CA TYR A 108 -9.02 -1.28 5.80
C TYR A 108 -9.84 -1.83 4.64
N ASP A 109 -11.16 -1.86 4.77
CA ASP A 109 -12.08 -2.24 3.69
C ASP A 109 -13.34 -1.41 3.89
N GLU A 110 -13.64 -0.52 2.93
CA GLU A 110 -14.78 0.40 3.05
C GLU A 110 -16.13 -0.32 2.89
N VAL A 111 -16.16 -1.44 2.16
CA VAL A 111 -17.37 -2.23 1.89
C VAL A 111 -17.76 -3.04 3.11
N LEU A 112 -16.78 -3.72 3.71
CA LEU A 112 -16.95 -4.55 4.90
C LEU A 112 -16.89 -3.73 6.19
N LYS A 113 -16.52 -2.44 6.10
CA LYS A 113 -16.26 -1.54 7.24
C LYS A 113 -15.25 -2.14 8.21
N TRP A 114 -14.17 -2.68 7.67
CA TRP A 114 -13.03 -3.12 8.46
C TRP A 114 -12.05 -1.98 8.64
N TYR A 115 -11.33 -2.00 9.75
CA TYR A 115 -10.40 -0.95 10.12
C TYR A 115 -9.05 -1.53 10.47
N PHE A 116 -8.00 -0.75 10.22
CA PHE A 116 -6.68 -1.06 10.70
C PHE A 116 -6.66 -1.05 12.24
N PRO A 117 -5.92 -1.98 12.88
CA PRO A 117 -5.78 -1.96 14.33
C PRO A 117 -5.15 -0.64 14.82
N PRO A 118 -5.52 -0.17 16.03
CA PRO A 118 -4.98 1.06 16.61
C PRO A 118 -3.44 1.15 16.65
N GLU A 119 -2.76 0.02 16.83
CA GLU A 119 -1.31 -0.08 16.88
C GLU A 119 -0.62 -0.01 15.51
N THR A 120 -1.37 0.03 14.40
CA THR A 120 -0.79 0.24 13.07
C THR A 120 -0.94 1.68 12.59
N VAL A 121 -1.79 2.47 13.25
CA VAL A 121 -2.10 3.84 12.84
C VAL A 121 -0.96 4.80 13.19
N ILE A 122 -0.42 5.47 12.17
CA ILE A 122 0.63 6.49 12.25
C ILE A 122 0.18 7.78 11.53
N SER A 123 1.02 8.82 11.47
CA SER A 123 0.61 10.04 10.79
C SER A 123 0.51 9.86 9.28
N ARG A 124 -0.43 10.59 8.67
CA ARG A 124 -0.60 10.64 7.23
C ARG A 124 0.69 11.00 6.48
N GLU A 125 1.47 11.93 6.99
CA GLU A 125 2.75 12.31 6.36
C GLU A 125 3.77 11.15 6.38
N GLN A 126 3.81 10.37 7.46
CA GLN A 126 4.68 9.18 7.52
C GLN A 126 4.26 8.14 6.49
N VAL A 127 2.96 7.88 6.33
CA VAL A 127 2.47 6.95 5.31
C VAL A 127 2.71 7.49 3.91
N ARG A 128 2.53 8.79 3.65
CA ARG A 128 2.87 9.42 2.38
C ARG A 128 4.34 9.21 2.01
N ARG A 129 5.26 9.47 2.95
CA ARG A 129 6.71 9.21 2.74
C ARG A 129 6.98 7.74 2.44
N LEU A 130 6.31 6.84 3.15
CA LEU A 130 6.41 5.39 2.93
C LEU A 130 5.91 4.99 1.54
N MET A 131 4.76 5.50 1.10
CA MET A 131 4.20 5.24 -0.24
C MET A 131 5.12 5.71 -1.36
N ILE A 132 5.68 6.92 -1.24
CA ILE A 132 6.62 7.46 -2.23
C ILE A 132 7.89 6.60 -2.29
N HIS A 133 8.46 6.24 -1.12
CA HIS A 133 9.63 5.39 -1.07
C HIS A 133 9.34 4.04 -1.73
N TYR A 134 8.24 3.39 -1.36
CA TYR A 134 7.82 2.12 -1.91
C TYR A 134 7.58 2.17 -3.43
N ALA A 135 6.90 3.20 -3.94
CA ALA A 135 6.71 3.39 -5.38
C ALA A 135 8.01 3.66 -6.15
N THR A 136 9.09 3.98 -5.44
CA THR A 136 10.41 4.26 -6.04
C THR A 136 11.34 3.04 -5.97
N THR A 137 11.33 2.32 -4.86
CA THR A 137 12.31 1.26 -4.55
C THR A 137 11.70 -0.14 -4.55
N GLY A 138 10.38 -0.23 -4.38
CA GLY A 138 9.67 -1.46 -4.03
C GLY A 138 9.87 -1.89 -2.56
N GLU A 139 10.64 -1.15 -1.77
CA GLU A 139 11.01 -1.57 -0.42
C GLU A 139 10.23 -0.81 0.66
N TRP A 140 10.18 -1.40 1.86
CA TRP A 140 9.68 -0.70 3.03
C TRP A 140 10.69 0.35 3.49
N LEU A 141 10.23 1.54 3.89
CA LEU A 141 11.12 2.58 4.41
C LEU A 141 11.57 2.25 5.84
N ASP A 142 12.86 1.98 6.04
CA ASP A 142 13.44 1.53 7.33
C ASP A 142 13.16 2.46 8.52
N GLU A 143 13.01 3.77 8.28
CA GLU A 143 12.68 4.76 9.31
C GLU A 143 11.25 4.60 9.86
N ILE A 144 10.35 3.94 9.12
CA ILE A 144 8.98 3.70 9.54
C ILE A 144 8.90 2.35 10.22
N PRO A 145 8.64 2.29 11.54
CA PRO A 145 8.56 1.03 12.26
C PRO A 145 7.49 0.13 11.66
N SER A 146 7.80 -1.14 11.52
CA SER A 146 6.86 -2.16 11.09
C SER A 146 6.85 -3.37 12.02
N ARG A 147 5.77 -4.13 11.97
CA ARG A 147 5.65 -5.46 12.58
C ARG A 147 4.99 -6.41 11.60
N ASN A 148 5.25 -7.70 11.76
CA ASN A 148 4.44 -8.73 11.13
C ASN A 148 3.00 -8.56 11.61
N HIS A 149 2.06 -8.55 10.67
CA HIS A 149 0.67 -8.25 10.96
C HIS A 149 -0.16 -9.53 10.87
N ASP A 150 -0.39 -10.16 12.03
CA ASP A 150 -1.04 -11.48 12.12
C ASP A 150 -2.56 -11.41 12.35
N TYR A 151 -3.19 -10.23 12.48
CA TYR A 151 -4.60 -10.14 12.91
C TYR A 151 -5.35 -8.92 12.35
N LEU A 152 -6.46 -9.15 11.63
CA LEU A 152 -7.48 -8.13 11.35
C LEU A 152 -8.38 -7.96 12.58
N VAL A 153 -8.71 -6.71 12.95
CA VAL A 153 -9.65 -6.40 14.06
C VAL A 153 -11.05 -6.19 13.46
N ARG A 154 -12.06 -6.79 14.10
CA ARG A 154 -13.49 -6.70 13.73
C ARG A 154 -14.21 -5.64 14.54
#